data_AF-A0A966FQR8-F1
#
_entry.id   AF-A0A966FQR8-F1
#
_cell.length_a   1.000
_cell.length_b   1.000
_cell.length_c   1.000
_cell.angle_alpha   90.00
_cell.angle_beta   90.00
_cell.angle_gamma   90.00
#
_symmetry.space_group_name_H-M   'P 1'
#
loop_
_entity.id
_entity.type
_entity.pdbx_description
1 polymer ?
#
loop_
_entity_poly.entity_id
_entity_poly.type
_entity_poly.pdbx_seq_one_letter_code
_entity_poly.pdbx_strand_id
1 'polypeptide(L)'
;GAPEEESEIYKQFKANIDIVMGVILTDLELVEYVANRLIEIAESVPEEIEGFKLSDANPVNDPVISDFKNYPPGLYAKPGTHAANREAFSKWGAWVNAYTAKKYNRPLFIAMSADLADSTQISGFAKPFEDFKGYGWYNRETNPDGVLLPQEITEFVNSGISVGTATVNFAKDPFKEFNGF
;
A
#
# COMPACT_ATOMS: atom_id res chain seq x y z
N GLY A 1 -26.07 -36.07 21.22
CA GLY A 1 -26.97 -35.06 20.62
C GLY A 1 -26.24 -33.75 20.53
N ALA A 2 -26.69 -32.81 19.70
CA ALA A 2 -26.14 -31.46 19.70
C ALA A 2 -26.41 -30.81 21.07
N PRO A 3 -25.43 -30.16 21.72
CA PRO A 3 -25.66 -29.46 22.99
C PRO A 3 -26.53 -28.22 22.78
N GLU A 4 -27.48 -28.01 23.69
CA GLU A 4 -28.46 -26.91 23.59
C GLU A 4 -28.06 -25.70 24.45
N GLU A 5 -27.19 -25.89 25.44
CA GLU A 5 -26.74 -24.85 26.39
C GLU A 5 -25.38 -24.28 25.98
N GLU A 6 -25.22 -22.95 26.09
CA GLU A 6 -24.00 -22.24 25.69
C GLU A 6 -22.72 -22.82 26.33
N SER A 7 -22.79 -23.15 27.62
CA SER A 7 -21.64 -23.73 28.34
C SER A 7 -21.24 -25.12 27.83
N GLU A 8 -22.21 -25.92 27.38
CA GLU A 8 -21.97 -27.26 26.83
C GLU A 8 -21.48 -27.17 25.38
N ILE A 9 -21.92 -26.17 24.62
CA ILE A 9 -21.37 -25.84 23.29
C ILE A 9 -19.89 -25.46 23.42
N TYR A 10 -19.51 -24.60 24.37
CA TYR A 10 -18.10 -24.24 24.59
C TYR A 10 -17.24 -25.43 25.01
N LYS A 11 -17.74 -26.29 25.92
CA LYS A 11 -17.02 -27.51 26.32
C LYS A 11 -16.82 -28.47 25.15
N GLN A 12 -17.86 -28.70 24.36
CA GLN A 12 -17.77 -29.57 23.19
C GLN A 12 -16.83 -28.98 22.14
N PHE A 13 -16.90 -27.67 21.88
CA PHE A 13 -16.00 -26.98 20.97
C PHE A 13 -14.54 -27.11 21.42
N LYS A 14 -14.25 -26.84 22.71
CA LYS A 14 -12.91 -27.02 23.26
C LYS A 14 -12.43 -28.47 23.12
N ALA A 15 -13.25 -29.45 23.48
CA ALA A 15 -12.89 -30.86 23.36
C ALA A 15 -12.57 -31.26 21.90
N ASN A 16 -13.32 -30.74 20.93
CA ASN A 16 -13.04 -30.97 19.52
C ASN A 16 -11.73 -30.29 19.08
N ILE A 17 -11.46 -29.06 19.53
CA ILE A 17 -10.17 -28.39 19.28
C ILE A 17 -9.02 -29.18 19.92
N ASP A 18 -9.18 -29.66 21.15
CA ASP A 18 -8.15 -30.45 21.84
C ASP A 18 -7.85 -31.76 21.09
N ILE A 19 -8.85 -32.40 20.48
CA ILE A 19 -8.66 -33.59 19.63
C ILE A 19 -7.90 -33.23 18.35
N VAL A 20 -8.31 -32.17 17.65
CA VAL A 20 -7.64 -31.72 16.41
C VAL A 20 -6.20 -31.32 16.70
N MET A 21 -5.97 -30.54 17.76
CA MET A 21 -4.63 -30.16 18.21
C MET A 21 -3.86 -31.38 18.68
N GLY A 22 -4.52 -32.36 19.30
CA GLY A 22 -3.93 -33.63 19.70
C GLY A 22 -3.27 -34.34 18.53
N VAL A 23 -3.90 -34.38 17.34
CA VAL A 23 -3.30 -34.95 16.13
C VAL A 23 -2.01 -34.20 15.76
N ILE A 24 -2.02 -32.86 15.78
CA ILE A 24 -0.82 -32.06 15.49
C ILE A 24 0.27 -32.25 16.56
N LEU A 25 -0.11 -32.50 17.82
CA LEU A 25 0.83 -32.57 18.93
C LEU A 25 1.43 -33.96 19.17
N THR A 26 0.75 -35.03 18.72
CA THR A 26 1.18 -36.42 18.96
C THR A 26 1.65 -37.15 17.71
N ASP A 27 1.21 -36.73 16.53
CA ASP A 27 1.63 -37.32 15.26
C ASP A 27 2.89 -36.60 14.72
N LEU A 28 4.05 -37.10 15.12
CA LEU A 28 5.34 -36.56 14.65
C LEU A 28 5.50 -36.64 13.13
N GLU A 29 4.94 -37.68 12.48
CA GLU A 29 5.04 -37.84 11.02
C GLU A 29 4.24 -36.74 10.31
N LEU A 30 3.06 -36.40 10.81
CA LEU A 30 2.28 -35.27 10.30
C LEU A 30 3.00 -33.93 10.51
N VAL A 31 3.60 -33.71 11.68
CA VAL A 31 4.35 -32.47 11.96
C VAL A 31 5.54 -32.34 11.03
N GLU A 32 6.31 -33.41 10.85
CA GLU A 32 7.45 -33.43 9.93
C GLU A 32 7.00 -33.18 8.49
N TYR A 33 5.90 -33.81 8.05
CA TYR A 33 5.34 -33.56 6.73
C TYR A 33 4.96 -32.09 6.53
N VAL A 34 4.24 -31.48 7.48
CA VAL A 34 3.85 -30.06 7.38
C VAL A 34 5.07 -29.14 7.39
N ALA A 35 6.03 -29.37 8.30
CA ALA A 35 7.24 -28.56 8.39
C ALA A 35 8.08 -28.64 7.10
N ASN A 36 8.32 -29.86 6.60
CA ASN A 36 9.04 -30.07 5.35
C ASN A 36 8.28 -29.44 4.17
N ARG A 37 6.96 -29.55 4.13
CA ARG A 37 6.16 -28.92 3.07
C ARG A 37 6.25 -27.40 3.11
N LEU A 38 6.30 -26.79 4.29
CA LEU A 38 6.52 -25.36 4.43
C LEU A 38 7.91 -24.95 3.95
N ILE A 39 8.95 -25.74 4.25
CA ILE A 39 10.31 -25.51 3.75
C ILE A 39 10.35 -25.61 2.22
N GLU A 40 9.78 -26.67 1.63
CA GLU A 40 9.70 -26.84 0.18
C GLU A 40 9.01 -25.66 -0.52
N ILE A 41 7.91 -25.16 0.06
CA ILE A 41 7.21 -24.00 -0.46
C ILE A 41 8.09 -22.75 -0.33
N ALA A 42 8.74 -22.55 0.82
CA ALA A 42 9.64 -21.42 1.03
C ALA A 42 10.81 -21.42 0.03
N GLU A 43 11.42 -22.58 -0.22
CA GLU A 43 12.50 -22.76 -1.20
C GLU A 43 12.03 -22.54 -2.65
N SER A 44 10.72 -22.69 -2.93
CA SER A 44 10.15 -22.41 -4.25
C SER A 44 9.92 -20.92 -4.53
N VAL A 45 9.95 -20.07 -3.51
CA VAL A 45 9.76 -18.62 -3.67
C VAL A 45 11.08 -18.00 -4.12
N PRO A 46 11.10 -17.31 -5.29
CA PRO A 46 12.31 -16.67 -5.77
C PRO A 46 12.72 -15.51 -4.86
N GLU A 47 14.04 -15.28 -4.72
CA GLU A 47 14.56 -14.12 -3.99
C GLU A 47 14.20 -12.80 -4.68
N GLU A 48 14.10 -12.80 -6.02
CA GLU A 48 13.71 -11.64 -6.82
C GLU A 48 12.47 -11.97 -7.66
N ILE A 49 11.47 -11.09 -7.60
CA ILE A 49 10.24 -11.20 -8.39
C ILE A 49 10.36 -10.29 -9.60
N GLU A 50 10.27 -10.87 -10.81
CA GLU A 50 10.26 -10.11 -12.05
C GLU A 50 9.09 -9.11 -12.05
N GLY A 51 9.40 -7.83 -12.33
CA GLY A 51 8.41 -6.76 -12.35
C GLY A 51 8.15 -6.09 -11.00
N PHE A 52 8.84 -6.48 -9.91
CA PHE A 52 8.80 -5.72 -8.66
C PHE A 52 9.47 -4.35 -8.84
N LYS A 53 8.73 -3.27 -8.53
CA LYS A 53 9.15 -1.87 -8.80
C LYS A 53 9.58 -1.09 -7.56
N LEU A 54 9.89 -1.77 -6.46
CA LEU A 54 10.48 -1.16 -5.28
C LEU A 54 11.98 -1.45 -5.25
N SER A 55 12.77 -0.44 -4.89
CA SER A 55 14.21 -0.59 -4.66
C SER A 55 14.58 -0.04 -3.28
N ASP A 56 15.83 -0.25 -2.87
CA ASP A 56 16.37 0.35 -1.64
C ASP A 56 16.41 1.89 -1.69
N ALA A 57 16.26 2.49 -2.88
CA ALA A 57 16.23 3.93 -3.03
C ALA A 57 14.91 4.50 -2.47
N ASN A 58 15.01 5.05 -1.27
CA ASN A 58 13.86 5.50 -0.49
C ASN A 58 13.60 7.01 -0.64
N PRO A 59 12.47 7.43 -1.24
CA PRO A 59 12.15 8.85 -1.41
C PRO A 59 11.68 9.54 -0.12
N VAL A 60 11.25 8.80 0.91
CA VAL A 60 10.59 9.37 2.11
C VAL A 60 11.41 10.46 2.80
N ASN A 61 12.74 10.33 2.79
CA ASN A 61 13.66 11.25 3.45
C ASN A 61 14.38 12.21 2.48
N ASP A 62 13.92 12.33 1.23
CA ASP A 62 14.53 13.26 0.28
C ASP A 62 14.23 14.72 0.70
N PRO A 63 15.27 15.52 1.05
CA PRO A 63 15.06 16.88 1.55
C PRO A 63 14.40 17.79 0.51
N VAL A 64 14.49 17.48 -0.78
CA VAL A 64 13.84 18.25 -1.85
C VAL A 64 12.32 18.25 -1.69
N ILE A 65 11.73 17.17 -1.14
CA ILE A 65 10.27 17.04 -0.96
C ILE A 65 9.73 17.99 0.11
N SER A 66 10.58 18.51 1.00
CA SER A 66 10.18 19.48 2.04
C SER A 66 10.78 20.88 1.82
N ASP A 67 11.57 21.08 0.78
CA ASP A 67 12.22 22.35 0.47
C ASP A 67 11.32 23.29 -0.33
N PHE A 68 10.28 23.79 0.32
CA PHE A 68 9.31 24.72 -0.26
C PHE A 68 9.92 26.05 -0.76
N LYS A 69 11.19 26.34 -0.46
CA LYS A 69 11.86 27.55 -0.95
C LYS A 69 12.43 27.36 -2.36
N ASN A 70 12.73 26.12 -2.74
CA ASN A 70 13.38 25.77 -4.00
C ASN A 70 12.50 24.90 -4.91
N TYR A 71 11.20 24.79 -4.62
CA TYR A 71 10.23 24.18 -5.50
C TYR A 71 10.15 24.87 -6.87
N PRO A 72 9.81 24.11 -7.93
CA PRO A 72 9.73 24.66 -9.27
C PRO A 72 8.66 25.78 -9.34
N PRO A 73 8.92 26.85 -10.12
CA PRO A 73 7.97 27.96 -10.26
C PRO A 73 6.57 27.54 -10.71
N GLY A 74 6.44 26.44 -11.47
CA GLY A 74 5.18 25.88 -11.95
C GLY A 74 4.19 25.45 -10.86
N LEU A 75 4.65 25.27 -9.61
CA LEU A 75 3.79 24.97 -8.47
C LEU A 75 3.01 26.19 -7.96
N TYR A 76 3.52 27.39 -8.19
CA TYR A 76 2.99 28.62 -7.60
C TYR A 76 2.05 29.34 -8.57
N ALA A 77 0.98 29.92 -8.01
CA ALA A 77 0.18 30.88 -8.75
C ALA A 77 0.97 32.18 -8.95
N LYS A 78 0.71 32.91 -10.04
CA LYS A 78 1.30 34.23 -10.24
C LYS A 78 0.77 35.21 -9.18
N PRO A 79 1.58 36.18 -8.72
CA PRO A 79 1.12 37.22 -7.81
C PRO A 79 -0.16 37.89 -8.30
N GLY A 80 -1.13 38.10 -7.40
CA GLY A 80 -2.45 38.70 -7.71
C GLY A 80 -3.48 37.73 -8.32
N THR A 81 -3.12 36.47 -8.58
CA THR A 81 -4.07 35.46 -9.05
C THR A 81 -4.97 35.00 -7.91
N HIS A 82 -6.29 34.97 -8.13
CA HIS A 82 -7.24 34.32 -7.23
C HIS A 82 -7.39 32.85 -7.64
N ALA A 83 -7.07 31.93 -6.75
CA ALA A 83 -7.17 30.49 -6.98
C ALA A 83 -7.60 29.79 -5.68
N ALA A 84 -8.24 28.62 -5.78
CA ALA A 84 -8.61 27.87 -4.59
C ALA A 84 -7.38 27.17 -3.98
N ASN A 85 -7.23 27.19 -2.65
CA ASN A 85 -6.10 26.55 -1.97
C ASN A 85 -5.93 25.06 -2.35
N ARG A 86 -7.05 24.36 -2.56
CA ARG A 86 -7.06 22.94 -2.99
C ARG A 86 -6.40 22.70 -4.35
N GLU A 87 -6.31 23.71 -5.22
CA GLU A 87 -5.58 23.58 -6.49
C GLU A 87 -4.08 23.41 -6.26
N ALA A 88 -3.52 24.04 -5.22
CA ALA A 88 -2.12 23.85 -4.84
C ALA A 88 -1.86 22.40 -4.38
N PHE A 89 -2.80 21.80 -3.67
CA PHE A 89 -2.72 20.39 -3.26
C PHE A 89 -2.64 19.45 -4.47
N SER A 90 -3.48 19.68 -5.49
CA SER A 90 -3.44 18.91 -6.74
C SER A 90 -2.11 19.07 -7.49
N LYS A 91 -1.64 20.31 -7.66
CA LYS A 91 -0.37 20.59 -8.34
C LYS A 91 0.83 19.99 -7.60
N TRP A 92 0.85 20.09 -6.28
CA TRP A 92 1.91 19.51 -5.45
C TRP A 92 1.90 17.98 -5.54
N GLY A 93 0.72 17.35 -5.48
CA GLY A 93 0.58 15.91 -5.66
C GLY A 93 1.11 15.42 -7.02
N ALA A 94 0.78 16.14 -8.09
CA ALA A 94 1.29 15.83 -9.43
C ALA A 94 2.82 15.96 -9.49
N TRP A 95 3.36 17.04 -8.93
CA TRP A 95 4.80 17.30 -8.89
C TRP A 95 5.57 16.25 -8.09
N VAL A 96 5.14 15.91 -6.88
CA VAL A 96 5.91 15.00 -6.01
C VAL A 96 6.03 13.61 -6.63
N ASN A 97 4.95 13.12 -7.25
CA ASN A 97 4.97 11.84 -7.96
C ASN A 97 5.77 11.92 -9.29
N ALA A 98 5.76 13.05 -10.00
CA ALA A 98 6.62 13.26 -11.18
C ALA A 98 8.11 13.31 -10.81
N TYR A 99 8.45 14.04 -9.75
CA TYR A 99 9.81 14.15 -9.23
C TYR A 99 10.34 12.80 -8.79
N THR A 100 9.54 12.05 -8.02
CA THR A 100 9.95 10.73 -7.53
C THR A 100 9.96 9.67 -8.64
N ALA A 101 9.07 9.74 -9.62
CA ALA A 101 9.16 8.91 -10.83
C ALA A 101 10.50 9.13 -11.53
N LYS A 102 10.92 10.38 -11.72
CA LYS A 102 12.17 10.71 -12.43
C LYS A 102 13.43 10.29 -11.65
N LYS A 103 13.44 10.49 -10.33
CA LYS A 103 14.63 10.27 -9.49
C LYS A 103 14.73 8.85 -8.91
N TYR A 104 13.61 8.24 -8.57
CA TYR A 104 13.51 6.97 -7.85
C TYR A 104 12.81 5.86 -8.66
N ASN A 105 12.32 6.16 -9.87
CA ASN A 105 11.57 5.23 -10.72
C ASN A 105 10.33 4.62 -10.03
N ARG A 106 9.71 5.38 -9.12
CA ARG A 106 8.49 5.00 -8.39
C ARG A 106 7.72 6.24 -7.93
N PRO A 107 6.40 6.13 -7.67
CA PRO A 107 5.68 7.17 -6.96
C PRO A 107 6.10 7.19 -5.48
N LEU A 108 5.80 8.31 -4.81
CA LEU A 108 5.85 8.40 -3.35
C LEU A 108 4.46 8.21 -2.73
N PHE A 109 3.42 8.75 -3.38
CA PHE A 109 2.07 8.69 -2.85
C PHE A 109 1.15 7.89 -3.76
N ILE A 110 0.40 6.99 -3.14
CA ILE A 110 -0.80 6.37 -3.71
C ILE A 110 -2.01 7.13 -3.15
N ALA A 111 -2.92 7.52 -4.02
CA ALA A 111 -4.09 8.31 -3.70
C ALA A 111 -5.37 7.49 -3.89
N MET A 112 -6.37 7.78 -3.08
CA MET A 112 -7.71 7.21 -3.24
C MET A 112 -8.75 8.10 -2.58
N SER A 113 -9.98 8.05 -3.07
CA SER A 113 -11.10 8.83 -2.53
C SER A 113 -12.40 8.11 -2.79
N ALA A 114 -13.34 8.18 -1.86
CA ALA A 114 -14.65 7.58 -1.98
C ALA A 114 -15.51 8.41 -2.95
N ASP A 115 -15.33 8.19 -4.25
CA ASP A 115 -15.99 8.91 -5.36
C ASP A 115 -15.70 10.43 -5.48
N LEU A 116 -14.89 10.99 -4.58
CA LEU A 116 -14.64 12.44 -4.49
C LEU A 116 -13.23 12.86 -4.95
N ALA A 117 -12.58 12.06 -5.79
CA ALA A 117 -11.16 12.26 -6.14
C ALA A 117 -10.88 13.64 -6.80
N ASP A 118 -11.71 14.05 -7.76
CA ASP A 118 -11.55 15.34 -8.44
C ASP A 118 -12.06 16.52 -7.61
N SER A 119 -13.15 16.34 -6.87
CA SER A 119 -13.75 17.43 -6.06
C SER A 119 -12.86 17.81 -4.87
N THR A 120 -12.18 16.83 -4.27
CA THR A 120 -11.19 17.02 -3.20
C THR A 120 -9.80 17.39 -3.71
N GLN A 121 -9.58 17.35 -5.03
CA GLN A 121 -8.29 17.60 -5.68
C GLN A 121 -7.18 16.56 -5.38
N ILE A 122 -7.51 15.47 -4.70
CA ILE A 122 -6.58 14.36 -4.44
C ILE A 122 -6.23 13.59 -5.72
N SER A 123 -7.05 13.68 -6.77
CA SER A 123 -6.70 13.14 -8.10
C SER A 123 -5.44 13.78 -8.70
N GLY A 124 -5.00 14.93 -8.18
CA GLY A 124 -3.76 15.59 -8.57
C GLY A 124 -2.54 14.69 -8.50
N PHE A 125 -2.47 13.77 -7.54
CA PHE A 125 -1.37 12.80 -7.39
C PHE A 125 -1.20 11.86 -8.59
N ALA A 126 -2.23 11.70 -9.41
CA ALA A 126 -2.19 10.91 -10.64
C ALA A 126 -2.12 11.76 -11.93
N LYS A 127 -2.25 13.08 -11.82
CA LYS A 127 -2.28 13.99 -12.98
C LYS A 127 -0.89 14.26 -13.54
N PRO A 128 -0.79 14.72 -14.80
CA PRO A 128 0.47 15.13 -15.40
C PRO A 128 1.12 16.29 -14.65
N PHE A 129 2.44 16.37 -14.71
CA PHE A 129 3.21 17.54 -14.30
C PHE A 129 4.35 17.77 -15.29
N GLU A 130 4.37 18.93 -15.93
CA GLU A 130 5.32 19.27 -16.99
C GLU A 130 5.38 18.18 -18.09
N ASP A 131 6.53 17.53 -18.29
CA ASP A 131 6.75 16.47 -19.27
C ASP A 131 6.33 15.08 -18.77
N PHE A 132 6.04 14.93 -17.48
CA PHE A 132 5.54 13.68 -16.90
C PHE A 132 4.04 13.53 -17.16
N LYS A 133 3.66 12.42 -17.80
CA LYS A 133 2.26 12.14 -18.19
C LYS A 133 1.31 11.88 -17.02
N GLY A 134 1.83 11.68 -15.81
CA GLY A 134 1.05 11.26 -14.65
C GLY A 134 0.88 9.74 -14.62
N TYR A 135 0.75 9.18 -13.42
CA TYR A 135 0.51 7.74 -13.24
C TYR A 135 -0.94 7.35 -13.55
N GLY A 136 -1.90 8.27 -13.46
CA GLY A 136 -3.31 7.98 -13.77
C GLY A 136 -4.01 7.02 -12.79
N TRP A 137 -5.16 6.54 -13.22
CA TRP A 137 -5.98 5.57 -12.50
C TRP A 137 -5.36 4.19 -12.54
N TYR A 138 -5.32 3.51 -11.39
CA TYR A 138 -4.94 2.11 -11.34
C TYR A 138 -5.95 1.26 -12.11
N ASN A 139 -5.44 0.42 -13.01
CA ASN A 139 -6.20 -0.64 -13.64
C ASN A 139 -5.30 -1.86 -13.79
N ARG A 140 -5.75 -2.99 -13.24
CA ARG A 140 -4.98 -4.25 -13.19
C ARG A 140 -4.50 -4.76 -14.56
N GLU A 141 -5.16 -4.39 -15.66
CA GLU A 141 -4.83 -4.87 -17.01
C GLU A 141 -4.18 -3.78 -17.87
N THR A 142 -4.69 -2.55 -17.80
CA THR A 142 -4.33 -1.47 -18.74
C THR A 142 -3.40 -0.42 -18.14
N ASN A 143 -3.32 -0.32 -16.80
CA ASN A 143 -2.45 0.62 -16.12
C ASN A 143 -2.08 0.14 -14.70
N PRO A 144 -1.25 -0.92 -14.58
CA PRO A 144 -0.86 -1.46 -13.28
C PRO A 144 0.01 -0.49 -12.46
N ASP A 145 0.60 0.52 -13.10
CA ASP A 145 1.40 1.57 -12.43
C ASP A 145 0.54 2.74 -11.91
N GLY A 146 -0.77 2.71 -12.13
CA GLY A 146 -1.65 3.78 -11.69
C GLY A 146 -1.65 3.95 -10.17
N VAL A 147 -1.63 5.20 -9.73
CA VAL A 147 -1.53 5.56 -8.30
C VAL A 147 -2.82 6.07 -7.72
N LEU A 148 -3.83 6.37 -8.56
CA LEU A 148 -5.16 6.70 -8.09
C LEU A 148 -6.01 5.44 -8.08
N LEU A 149 -6.26 4.89 -6.89
CA LEU A 149 -7.04 3.66 -6.76
C LEU A 149 -8.54 3.96 -6.96
N PRO A 150 -9.24 3.20 -7.81
CA PRO A 150 -10.69 3.30 -7.94
C PRO A 150 -11.35 2.81 -6.65
N GLN A 151 -12.28 3.60 -6.10
CA GLN A 151 -12.99 3.30 -4.87
C GLN A 151 -14.46 3.66 -5.01
N GLU A 152 -15.33 2.85 -4.40
CA GLU A 152 -16.75 3.15 -4.27
C GLU A 152 -16.98 4.18 -3.15
N ILE A 153 -18.24 4.56 -2.90
CA ILE A 153 -18.62 5.50 -1.84
C ILE A 153 -18.52 4.80 -0.47
N THR A 154 -17.31 4.45 -0.04
CA THR A 154 -17.04 3.81 1.25
C THR A 154 -15.67 4.17 1.81
N GLU A 155 -15.64 5.17 2.70
CA GLU A 155 -14.43 5.67 3.33
C GLU A 155 -13.72 4.63 4.21
N PHE A 156 -14.48 3.65 4.73
CA PHE A 156 -13.92 2.56 5.53
C PHE A 156 -12.98 1.67 4.71
N VAL A 157 -13.31 1.42 3.44
CA VAL A 157 -12.44 0.66 2.53
C VAL A 157 -11.15 1.43 2.27
N ASN A 158 -11.25 2.73 1.97
CA ASN A 158 -10.07 3.59 1.78
C ASN A 158 -9.17 3.59 3.01
N SER A 159 -9.77 3.65 4.19
CA SER A 159 -9.05 3.61 5.47
C SER A 159 -8.32 2.28 5.64
N GLY A 160 -8.99 1.16 5.38
CA GLY A 160 -8.40 -0.17 5.46
C GLY A 160 -7.22 -0.36 4.49
N ILE A 161 -7.38 0.08 3.24
CA ILE A 161 -6.30 0.05 2.24
C ILE A 161 -5.13 0.93 2.69
N SER A 162 -5.41 2.14 3.16
CA SER A 162 -4.37 3.06 3.63
C SER A 162 -3.56 2.47 4.79
N VAL A 163 -4.23 1.82 5.75
CA VAL A 163 -3.56 1.10 6.85
C VAL A 163 -2.72 -0.07 6.32
N GLY A 164 -3.26 -0.86 5.40
CA GLY A 164 -2.52 -1.94 4.76
C GLY A 164 -1.24 -1.43 4.08
N THR A 165 -1.36 -0.40 3.25
CA THR A 165 -0.23 0.21 2.55
C THR A 165 0.83 0.77 3.51
N ALA A 166 0.41 1.53 4.52
CA ALA A 166 1.31 2.18 5.47
C ALA A 166 2.00 1.21 6.45
N THR A 167 1.49 -0.01 6.62
CA THR A 167 2.04 -1.00 7.56
C THR A 167 3.01 -1.98 6.90
N VAL A 168 3.03 -2.07 5.57
CA VAL A 168 3.93 -2.97 4.85
C VAL A 168 5.27 -2.27 4.60
N ASN A 169 6.29 -2.74 5.32
CA ASN A 169 7.64 -2.22 5.22
C ASN A 169 8.54 -3.19 4.43
N PHE A 170 9.08 -2.72 3.31
CA PHE A 170 9.98 -3.47 2.44
C PHE A 170 11.45 -3.08 2.62
N ALA A 171 11.79 -2.35 3.68
CA ALA A 171 13.18 -2.04 3.99
C ALA A 171 13.99 -3.32 4.27
N LYS A 172 15.28 -3.32 3.92
CA LYS A 172 16.19 -4.41 4.28
C LYS A 172 16.37 -4.56 5.79
N ASP A 173 16.30 -3.44 6.53
CA ASP A 173 16.28 -3.42 8.00
C ASP A 173 15.03 -2.65 8.48
N PRO A 174 13.87 -3.33 8.60
CA PRO A 174 12.60 -2.71 8.96
C PRO A 174 12.57 -2.04 10.35
N PHE A 175 13.53 -2.36 11.22
CA PHE A 175 13.63 -1.77 12.56
C PHE A 175 14.36 -0.41 12.56
N LYS A 176 15.08 -0.08 11.49
CA LYS A 176 15.80 1.20 11.37
C LYS A 176 15.14 2.18 10.42
N GLU A 177 14.48 1.68 9.38
CA GLU A 177 13.86 2.53 8.36
C GLU A 177 12.56 1.94 7.83
N PHE A 178 11.75 2.82 7.24
CA PHE A 178 10.54 2.44 6.52
C PHE A 178 10.71 2.67 5.03
N ASN A 179 10.54 1.62 4.22
CA ASN A 179 10.49 1.71 2.76
C ASN A 179 9.18 1.08 2.27
N GLY A 180 8.19 1.92 2.02
CA GLY A 180 6.84 1.54 1.64
C GLY A 180 6.12 2.73 1.03
N PHE A 181 4.80 2.79 1.19
CA PHE A 181 3.95 3.87 0.68
C PHE A 181 3.06 4.43 1.79
#